data_AF-A0ABD5LUF7-F1
#
_entry.id   AF-A0ABD5LUF7-F1
#
_cell.length_a   1.000
_cell.length_b   1.000
_cell.length_c   1.000
_cell.angle_alpha   90.00
_cell.angle_beta   90.00
_cell.angle_gamma   90.00
#
_symmetry.space_group_name_H-M   'P 1'
#
loop_
_entity.id
_entity.type
_entity.pdbx_description
1 polymer ?
#
loop_
_entity_poly.entity_id
_entity_poly.type
_entity_poly.pdbx_seq_one_letter_code
_entity_poly.pdbx_strand_id
1 'polypeptide(L)' 'MSKYDVTMPISGCDVSSRNVNVNLPPYPGEAPVNLNIHCAQPQNISFYLSGQTTDDDTTFINLAGSAGEVSKGMGFN' A
#
# COMPACT_ATOMS: atom_id res chain seq x y z
N MET A 1 29.75 3.84 8.16
CA MET A 1 29.62 2.72 7.20
C MET A 1 28.16 2.69 6.76
N SER A 2 27.85 3.25 5.59
CA SER A 2 26.46 3.36 5.11
C SER A 2 26.03 2.01 4.54
N LYS A 3 25.16 1.31 5.26
CA LYS A 3 24.51 0.09 4.80
C LYS A 3 23.38 0.50 3.86
N TYR A 4 23.48 0.19 2.58
CA TYR A 4 22.37 0.33 1.65
C TYR A 4 21.48 -0.90 1.80
N ASP A 5 20.20 -0.68 2.08
CA ASP A 5 19.19 -1.73 2.02
C ASP A 5 18.71 -1.84 0.57
N VAL A 6 19.07 -2.95 -0.10
CA VAL A 6 18.78 -3.17 -1.51
C VAL A 6 18.06 -4.49 -1.64
N THR A 7 16.85 -4.45 -2.19
CA THR A 7 16.08 -5.65 -2.52
C THR A 7 16.27 -5.98 -3.99
N MET A 8 16.74 -7.19 -4.30
CA MET A 8 16.85 -7.66 -5.68
C MET A 8 15.50 -8.21 -6.16
N PRO A 9 14.95 -7.73 -7.30
CA PRO A 9 13.77 -8.34 -7.90
C PRO A 9 14.12 -9.75 -8.41
N ILE A 10 13.44 -10.75 -7.88
CA ILE A 10 13.54 -12.17 -8.28
C ILE A 10 12.63 -12.52 -9.47
N SER A 11 11.82 -11.56 -9.93
CA SER A 11 10.91 -11.69 -11.07
C SER A 11 11.29 -10.72 -12.19
N GLY A 12 10.82 -10.99 -13.42
CA GLY A 12 11.06 -10.14 -14.59
C GLY A 12 10.44 -8.73 -14.53
N CYS A 13 9.85 -8.35 -13.39
CA CYS A 13 9.33 -7.02 -13.11
C CYS A 13 9.81 -6.49 -11.77
N ASP A 14 9.87 -5.18 -11.69
CA ASP A 14 10.09 -4.43 -10.46
C ASP A 14 8.98 -3.39 -10.27
N VAL A 15 8.84 -2.94 -9.03
CA VAL A 15 7.89 -1.89 -8.65
C VAL A 15 8.62 -0.56 -8.46
N SER A 16 7.98 0.55 -8.77
CA SER A 16 8.56 1.89 -8.60
C SER A 16 8.90 2.21 -7.14
N SER A 17 8.21 1.60 -6.18
CA SER A 17 8.58 1.60 -4.76
C SER A 17 8.08 0.33 -4.09
N ARG A 18 8.87 -0.21 -3.15
CA ARG A 18 8.48 -1.33 -2.28
C ARG A 18 7.72 -0.87 -1.04
N ASN A 19 7.85 0.41 -0.68
CA ASN A 19 7.19 1.04 0.46
C ASN A 19 6.57 2.36 0.00
N VAL A 20 5.25 2.43 -0.05
CA VAL A 20 4.52 3.63 -0.43
C VAL A 20 3.84 4.19 0.81
N ASN A 21 4.03 5.48 1.07
CA ASN A 21 3.30 6.21 2.10
C ASN A 21 2.37 7.22 1.43
N VAL A 22 1.08 7.18 1.74
CA VAL A 22 0.06 8.07 1.18
C VAL A 22 -0.61 8.82 2.33
N ASN A 23 -0.62 10.15 2.24
CA ASN A 23 -1.33 10.99 3.18
C ASN A 23 -2.74 11.25 2.66
N LEU A 24 -3.74 10.78 3.39
CA LEU A 24 -5.15 11.05 3.09
C LEU A 24 -5.54 12.46 3.57
N PRO A 25 -6.35 13.23 2.80
CA PRO A 25 -6.97 14.45 3.28
C PRO A 25 -8.02 14.15 4.39
N PRO A 26 -8.52 15.18 5.10
CA PRO A 26 -9.60 15.00 6.08
C PRO A 26 -10.83 14.34 5.45
N TYR A 27 -11.46 13.42 6.18
CA TYR A 27 -12.64 12.69 5.72
C TYR A 27 -13.86 13.61 5.50
N PRO A 28 -14.66 13.41 4.44
CA PRO A 28 -14.44 12.45 3.34
C PRO A 28 -13.46 13.00 2.32
N GLY A 29 -12.42 12.23 1.99
CA GLY A 29 -11.48 12.61 0.95
C GLY A 29 -10.61 11.44 0.52
N GLU A 30 -10.11 11.54 -0.71
CA GLU A 30 -9.38 10.48 -1.41
C GLU A 30 -7.98 10.97 -1.79
N ALA A 31 -7.05 10.03 -1.92
CA ALA A 31 -5.72 10.30 -2.45
C ALA A 31 -5.28 9.17 -3.39
N PRO A 32 -4.67 9.50 -4.54
CA PRO A 32 -4.17 8.48 -5.46
C PRO A 32 -2.93 7.78 -4.88
N VAL A 33 -2.85 6.46 -5.07
CA VAL A 33 -1.64 5.68 -4.79
C VAL A 33 -0.78 5.63 -6.06
N ASN A 34 0.37 6.30 -6.04
CA ASN A 34 1.29 6.30 -7.17
C ASN A 34 2.26 5.11 -7.09
N LEU A 35 1.87 3.98 -7.66
CA LEU A 35 2.66 2.76 -7.72
C LEU A 35 2.63 2.17 -9.13
N ASN A 36 3.80 2.04 -9.74
CA ASN A 36 3.93 1.53 -11.11
C ASN A 36 4.71 0.21 -11.10
N ILE A 37 4.36 -0.68 -12.03
CA ILE A 37 5.09 -1.92 -12.29
C ILE A 37 5.82 -1.77 -13.61
N HIS A 38 7.12 -2.08 -13.62
CA HIS A 38 7.93 -2.09 -14.83
C HIS A 38 8.52 -3.48 -15.04
N CYS A 39 8.46 -3.98 -16.27
CA CYS A 39 8.95 -5.31 -16.64
C CYS A 39 9.95 -5.21 -17.78
N ALA A 40 10.94 -6.11 -17.78
CA ALA A 40 11.95 -6.14 -18.84
C ALA A 40 11.35 -6.44 -20.22
N GLN A 41 10.21 -7.13 -20.25
CA GLN A 41 9.43 -7.42 -21.46
C GLN A 41 7.93 -7.25 -21.16
N PRO A 42 7.09 -6.96 -22.17
CA PRO A 42 5.65 -6.93 -22.00
C PRO A 42 5.13 -8.27 -21.48
N GLN A 43 4.36 -8.24 -20.40
CA GLN A 43 3.78 -9.43 -19.79
C GLN A 43 2.42 -9.12 -19.17
N ASN A 44 1.55 -10.13 -19.11
CA ASN A 44 0.28 -10.04 -18.41
C ASN A 44 0.52 -10.19 -16.91
N ILE A 45 0.03 -9.25 -16.12
CA ILE A 45 0.25 -9.19 -14.67
C ILE A 45 -1.10 -9.11 -13.99
N SER A 46 -1.25 -9.83 -12.89
CA SER A 46 -2.33 -9.66 -11.92
C SER A 46 -1.73 -9.36 -10.55
N PHE A 47 -2.50 -8.67 -9.71
CA PHE A 47 -2.14 -8.38 -8.34
C PHE A 47 -3.36 -8.54 -7.44
N TYR A 48 -3.12 -8.72 -6.16
CA TYR A 48 -4.13 -8.69 -5.11
C TYR A 48 -3.59 -7.88 -3.94
N LEU A 49 -4.49 -7.25 -3.19
CA LEU A 49 -4.14 -6.57 -1.96
C LEU A 49 -4.27 -7.55 -0.80
N SER A 50 -3.43 -7.37 0.21
CA SER A 50 -3.49 -8.16 1.43
C SER A 50 -3.31 -7.26 2.64
N GLY A 51 -3.97 -7.63 3.74
CA GLY A 51 -4.01 -6.84 4.95
C GLY A 51 -5.19 -7.27 5.82
N GLN A 52 -5.32 -6.66 6.99
CA GLN A 52 -6.45 -6.91 7.87
C GLN A 52 -7.64 -6.06 7.44
N THR A 53 -8.75 -6.72 7.13
CA THR A 53 -10.01 -6.11 6.72
C THR A 53 -11.02 -6.07 7.87
N THR A 54 -12.05 -5.25 7.70
CA THR A 54 -13.31 -5.38 8.46
C THR A 54 -14.10 -6.58 7.96
N ASP A 55 -15.29 -6.81 8.51
CA ASP A 55 -16.16 -7.95 8.18
C ASP A 55 -16.70 -7.94 6.72
N ASP A 56 -16.36 -6.93 5.91
CA ASP A 56 -16.80 -6.74 4.52
C ASP A 56 -15.79 -7.17 3.44
N ASP A 57 -14.62 -7.69 3.84
CA ASP A 57 -13.51 -8.13 2.98
C ASP A 57 -12.93 -7.08 2.00
N THR A 58 -13.40 -5.84 2.05
CA THR A 58 -13.03 -4.78 1.09
C THR A 58 -12.50 -3.53 1.78
N THR A 59 -12.84 -3.32 3.05
CA THR A 59 -12.37 -2.20 3.85
C THR A 59 -11.26 -2.66 4.80
N PHE A 60 -10.05 -2.13 4.62
CA PHE A 60 -8.92 -2.29 5.53
C PHE A 60 -9.14 -1.53 6.84
N ILE A 61 -8.77 -2.16 7.97
CA ILE A 61 -8.96 -1.57 9.30
C ILE A 61 -8.03 -0.38 9.56
N ASN A 62 -8.52 0.60 10.31
CA ASN A 62 -7.69 1.69 10.80
C ASN A 62 -6.80 1.24 11.98
N LEU A 63 -5.50 1.14 11.74
CA LEU A 63 -4.49 0.75 12.73
C LEU A 63 -3.87 1.93 13.51
N ALA A 64 -4.33 3.17 13.30
CA ALA A 64 -3.79 4.35 14.01
C ALA A 64 -3.99 4.29 15.55
N GLY A 65 -4.73 3.29 16.05
CA GLY A 65 -5.04 3.04 17.46
C GLY A 65 -3.84 2.98 18.41
N SER A 66 -2.63 2.83 17.88
CA SER A 66 -1.39 2.81 18.66
C SER A 66 -0.74 4.20 18.86
N ALA A 67 -1.29 5.28 18.27
CA ALA A 67 -0.61 6.60 18.22
C ALA A 67 -1.43 7.83 18.67
N GLY A 68 -2.71 7.71 19.07
CA GLY A 68 -3.50 8.87 19.54
C GLY A 68 -5.03 8.69 19.56
N GLU A 69 -5.77 9.80 19.47
CA GLU A 69 -7.23 9.82 19.30
C GLU A 69 -7.60 9.27 17.91
N VAL A 70 -8.38 8.19 17.87
CA VAL A 70 -8.68 7.46 16.63
C VAL A 70 -10.16 7.49 16.33
N SER A 71 -10.48 7.84 15.08
CA SER A 71 -11.84 7.77 14.56
C SER A 71 -12.32 6.32 14.53
N LYS A 72 -13.41 6.05 15.25
CA LYS A 72 -14.06 4.74 15.30
C LYS A 72 -15.00 4.55 14.11
N GLY A 73 -15.09 3.32 13.61
CA GLY A 73 -16.00 2.97 12.50
C GLY A 73 -15.55 3.44 11.12
N MET A 74 -14.28 3.82 10.94
CA MET A 74 -13.69 4.18 9.64
C MET A 74 -12.59 3.18 9.24
N GLY A 75 -12.47 2.96 7.93
CA GLY A 75 -11.40 2.16 7.31
C GLY A 75 -11.06 2.68 5.92
N PHE A 76 -10.14 2.01 5.23
CA PHE A 76 -9.67 2.38 3.89
C PHE A 76 -10.07 1.30 2.87
N ASN A 77 -10.54 1.69 1.69
CA ASN A 77 -10.94 0.79 0.60
C ASN A 77 -10.26 1.27 -0.69
#